data_AF-Q8EX38-F1
#
_entry.id   AF-Q8EX38-F1
#
_cell.length_a   1.000
_cell.length_b   1.000
_cell.length_c   1.000
_cell.angle_alpha   90.00
_cell.angle_beta   90.00
_cell.angle_gamma   90.00
#
_symmetry.space_group_name_H-M   'P 1'
#
loop_
_entity.id
_entity.type
_entity.pdbx_description
1 polymer ?
#
loop_
_entity_poly.entity_id
_entity_poly.type
_entity_poly.pdbx_seq_one_letter_code
_entity_poly.pdbx_strand_id
1 'polypeptide(L)'
;MKENKNIKNNKNKPFKGKYSEKEFIEMIKGCKFIDVDNFFISLSSYEDQKTGDIIETSVFEGNMKASKTKKYQKPKDPKDPIWEVLGKILDKLEVIESDIRILKEDVTVLKEDVAVLKEDVAVLKEDVAVLKEDMSKIKRCPTITRELAQLN
;
A
#
# COMPACT_ATOMS: atom_id res chain seq x y z
N MET A 1 -2.97 -10.86 -3.42
CA MET A 1 -3.03 -9.63 -4.26
C MET A 1 -4.12 -8.71 -3.75
N LYS A 2 -3.77 -7.53 -3.21
CA LYS A 2 -4.70 -6.40 -3.08
C LYS A 2 -3.98 -5.16 -3.56
N GLU A 3 -4.31 -4.77 -4.79
CA GLU A 3 -3.94 -3.50 -5.40
C GLU A 3 -4.40 -2.35 -4.50
N ASN A 4 -3.45 -1.53 -4.08
CA ASN A 4 -3.78 -0.30 -3.38
C ASN A 4 -4.12 0.77 -4.43
N LYS A 5 -5.41 0.83 -4.78
CA LYS A 5 -5.99 1.87 -5.63
C LYS A 5 -6.02 3.19 -4.85
N ASN A 6 -5.07 4.07 -5.12
CA ASN A 6 -5.33 5.51 -5.04
C ASN A 6 -4.41 6.31 -5.98
N ILE A 7 -4.41 5.95 -7.26
CA ILE A 7 -3.95 6.86 -8.32
C ILE A 7 -5.11 7.83 -8.55
N LYS A 8 -5.14 8.92 -7.79
CA LYS A 8 -5.97 10.08 -8.15
C LYS A 8 -5.44 10.62 -9.48
N ASN A 9 -6.13 10.27 -10.56
CA ASN A 9 -5.96 10.84 -11.90
C ASN A 9 -6.11 12.36 -11.82
N ASN A 10 -5.00 13.07 -11.66
CA ASN A 10 -4.93 14.51 -11.83
C ASN A 10 -4.19 14.79 -13.15
N LYS A 11 -4.96 14.80 -14.25
CA LYS A 11 -4.42 14.85 -15.61
C LYS A 11 -3.73 16.18 -15.99
N ASN A 12 -3.76 17.20 -15.12
CA ASN A 12 -3.31 18.56 -15.42
C ASN A 12 -2.14 19.07 -14.56
N LYS A 13 -1.42 18.20 -13.84
CA LYS A 13 -0.21 18.64 -13.11
C LYS A 13 1.01 18.67 -14.04
N PRO A 14 1.84 19.72 -14.00
CA PRO A 14 3.04 19.86 -14.83
C PRO A 14 4.10 18.79 -14.50
N PHE A 15 4.12 18.30 -13.27
CA PHE A 15 4.96 17.19 -12.82
C PHE A 15 4.12 15.93 -12.60
N LYS A 16 4.43 14.85 -13.32
CA LYS A 16 3.72 13.56 -13.25
C LYS A 16 4.68 12.48 -12.75
N GLY A 17 4.26 11.69 -11.75
CA GLY A 17 5.09 10.61 -11.19
C GLY A 17 4.75 10.28 -9.73
N LYS A 18 5.61 9.45 -9.10
CA LYS A 18 5.49 9.04 -7.69
C LYS A 18 5.75 10.20 -6.71
N TYR A 19 6.64 11.10 -7.07
CA TYR A 19 7.05 12.25 -6.26
C TYR A 19 6.43 13.53 -6.83
N SER A 20 6.17 14.51 -5.98
CA SER A 20 5.92 15.89 -6.42
C SER A 20 7.21 16.56 -6.91
N GLU A 21 7.07 17.65 -7.67
CA GLU A 21 8.19 18.45 -8.13
C GLU A 21 9.11 18.89 -6.98
N LYS A 22 8.52 19.41 -5.89
CA LYS A 22 9.26 19.85 -4.69
C LYS A 22 10.06 18.71 -4.06
N GLU A 23 9.44 17.53 -3.92
CA GLU A 23 10.11 16.35 -3.36
C GLU A 23 11.26 15.87 -4.25
N PHE A 24 11.03 15.82 -5.57
CA PHE A 24 12.05 15.42 -6.53
C PHE A 24 13.24 16.38 -6.55
N ILE A 25 12.98 17.70 -6.57
CA ILE A 25 14.02 18.73 -6.50
C ILE A 25 14.85 18.56 -5.23
N GLU A 26 14.23 18.41 -4.06
CA GLU A 26 14.97 18.25 -2.80
C GLU A 26 15.78 16.94 -2.73
N MET A 27 15.34 15.87 -3.41
CA MET A 27 16.10 14.62 -3.53
C MET A 27 17.39 14.81 -4.34
N ILE A 28 17.32 15.48 -5.48
CA ILE A 28 18.49 15.68 -6.36
C ILE A 28 19.38 16.84 -5.90
N LYS A 29 18.84 17.80 -5.15
CA LYS A 29 19.55 18.97 -4.64
C LYS A 29 20.71 18.55 -3.74
N GLY A 30 21.93 18.97 -4.12
CA GLY A 30 23.15 18.67 -3.37
C GLY A 30 23.66 17.23 -3.55
N CYS A 31 23.19 16.49 -4.56
CA CYS A 31 23.90 15.33 -5.06
C CYS A 31 25.27 15.76 -5.59
N LYS A 32 26.31 14.98 -5.26
CA LYS A 32 27.69 15.28 -5.69
C LYS A 32 28.01 14.70 -7.06
N PHE A 33 27.35 13.60 -7.39
CA PHE A 33 27.48 12.91 -8.67
C PHE A 33 26.09 12.65 -9.21
N ILE A 34 25.87 13.10 -10.44
CA ILE A 34 24.68 12.80 -11.23
C ILE A 34 25.20 12.12 -12.49
N ASP A 35 24.96 10.83 -12.58
CA ASP A 35 25.28 10.01 -13.74
C ASP A 35 24.02 9.90 -14.59
N VAL A 36 24.12 10.21 -15.88
CA VAL A 36 22.97 10.24 -16.79
C VAL A 36 23.31 9.39 -18.00
N ASP A 37 22.74 8.19 -18.02
CA ASP A 37 22.86 7.24 -19.11
C ASP A 37 21.72 7.45 -20.11
N ASN A 38 21.98 7.17 -21.40
CA ASN A 38 21.00 7.28 -22.48
C ASN A 38 20.34 8.68 -22.53
N PHE A 39 21.13 9.74 -22.36
CA PHE A 39 20.61 11.11 -22.35
C PHE A 39 20.40 11.66 -23.76
N PHE A 40 19.17 12.05 -24.07
CA PHE A 40 18.74 12.67 -25.31
C PHE A 40 18.15 14.06 -25.03
N ILE A 41 18.50 15.03 -25.88
CA ILE A 41 17.94 16.37 -25.87
C ILE A 41 17.30 16.62 -27.23
N SER A 42 16.02 17.01 -27.24
CA SER A 42 15.35 17.51 -28.45
C SER A 42 14.80 18.90 -28.21
N LEU A 43 15.05 19.80 -29.15
CA LEU A 43 14.56 21.18 -29.15
C LEU A 43 13.61 21.36 -30.32
N SER A 44 12.44 21.94 -30.09
CA SER A 44 11.51 22.32 -31.15
C SER A 44 10.92 23.69 -30.88
N SER A 45 10.55 24.41 -31.94
CA SER A 45 9.80 25.66 -31.84
C SER A 45 8.74 25.73 -32.93
N TYR A 46 7.59 26.33 -32.61
CA TYR A 46 6.51 26.58 -33.55
C TYR A 46 5.67 27.79 -33.12
N GLU A 47 4.96 28.40 -34.06
CA GLU A 47 4.03 29.49 -33.78
C GLU A 47 2.61 28.94 -33.59
N ASP A 48 1.96 29.25 -32.46
CA ASP A 48 0.56 28.91 -32.23
C ASP A 48 -0.31 29.76 -33.15
N GLN A 49 -0.92 29.14 -34.16
CA GLN A 49 -1.71 29.83 -35.17
C GLN A 49 -2.97 30.54 -34.62
N LYS A 50 -3.41 30.24 -33.39
CA LYS A 50 -4.57 30.91 -32.77
C LYS A 50 -4.17 32.13 -31.97
N THR A 51 -3.05 32.07 -31.26
CA THR A 51 -2.62 33.15 -30.36
C THR A 51 -1.50 34.01 -30.94
N GLY A 52 -0.76 33.51 -31.93
CA GLY A 52 0.45 34.10 -32.48
C GLY A 52 1.69 33.92 -31.58
N ASP A 53 1.58 33.15 -30.49
CA ASP A 53 2.68 32.93 -29.57
C ASP A 53 3.71 31.97 -30.17
N ILE A 54 5.00 32.30 -30.04
CA ILE A 54 6.08 31.37 -30.36
C ILE A 54 6.26 30.44 -29.16
N ILE A 55 6.07 29.13 -29.38
CA ILE A 55 6.23 28.08 -28.39
C ILE A 55 7.56 27.36 -28.63
N GLU A 56 8.47 27.43 -27.67
CA GLU A 56 9.72 26.68 -27.65
C GLU A 56 9.61 25.52 -26.66
N THR A 57 9.89 24.29 -27.11
CA THR A 57 9.86 23.09 -26.28
C THR A 57 11.24 22.45 -26.24
N SER A 58 11.73 22.20 -25.02
CA SER A 58 12.92 21.40 -24.77
C SER A 58 12.51 20.10 -24.08
N VAL A 59 12.80 18.96 -24.70
CA VAL A 59 12.58 17.63 -24.12
C VAL A 59 13.94 17.05 -23.76
N PHE A 60 14.06 16.59 -22.51
CA PHE A 60 15.22 15.91 -21.99
C PHE A 60 14.78 14.52 -21.54
N GLU A 61 15.37 13.48 -22.11
CA GLU A 61 15.06 12.09 -21.79
C GLU A 61 16.34 11.35 -21.43
N GLY A 62 16.32 10.55 -20.38
CA GLY A 62 17.47 9.73 -19.99
C GLY A 62 17.26 9.05 -18.65
N ASN A 63 18.13 8.09 -18.37
CA ASN A 63 18.15 7.39 -17.09
C ASN A 63 19.11 8.11 -16.15
N MET A 64 18.61 8.56 -15.00
CA MET A 64 19.43 9.30 -14.04
C MET A 64 19.74 8.45 -12.80
N LYS A 65 21.01 8.41 -12.41
CA LYS A 65 21.49 7.89 -11.14
C LYS A 65 22.20 9.01 -10.35
N ALA A 66 21.51 9.53 -9.34
CA ALA A 66 22.05 10.57 -8.47
C ALA A 66 22.53 9.99 -7.14
N SER A 67 23.73 10.37 -6.69
CA SER A 67 24.31 9.91 -5.42
C SER A 67 24.62 11.08 -4.49
N LYS A 68 24.17 10.96 -3.25
CA LYS A 68 24.45 11.91 -2.16
C LYS A 68 25.03 11.16 -0.96
N THR A 69 26.25 11.52 -0.58
CA THR A 69 26.93 10.92 0.57
C THR A 69 27.19 12.01 1.60
N LYS A 70 26.64 11.82 2.81
CA LYS A 70 26.99 12.62 3.99
C LYS A 70 28.03 11.85 4.79
N LYS A 71 29.16 12.47 5.08
CA LYS A 71 30.16 11.92 6.01
C LYS A 71 29.86 12.50 7.39
N TYR A 72 29.65 11.61 8.35
CA TYR A 72 29.56 11.98 9.76
C TYR A 72 30.89 11.60 10.41
N GLN A 73 31.49 12.53 11.14
CA GLN A 73 32.63 12.20 11.98
C GLN A 73 32.08 11.47 13.21
N LYS A 74 32.58 10.26 13.48
CA LYS A 74 32.35 9.63 14.78
C LYS A 74 32.88 10.60 15.85
N PRO A 75 32.10 10.94 16.89
CA PRO A 75 32.56 11.83 17.95
C PRO A 75 33.89 11.33 18.50
N LYS A 76 34.84 12.24 18.72
CA LYS A 76 36.16 11.91 19.27
C LYS A 76 36.08 11.39 20.71
N ASP A 77 35.00 11.72 21.42
CA ASP A 77 34.72 11.27 22.78
C ASP A 77 33.53 10.27 22.77
N PRO A 78 33.71 9.01 23.21
CA PRO A 78 32.65 8.01 23.29
C PRO A 78 31.46 8.38 24.18
N LYS A 79 31.57 9.43 25.02
CA LYS A 79 30.53 9.87 25.97
C LYS A 79 29.76 11.12 25.52
N ASP A 80 29.82 11.49 24.25
CA ASP A 80 29.01 12.60 23.72
C ASP A 80 27.51 12.30 23.96
N PRO A 81 26.77 13.15 24.71
CA PRO A 81 25.37 12.92 25.03
C PRO A 81 24.48 12.78 23.79
N ILE A 82 24.82 13.46 22.69
CA ILE A 82 24.07 13.38 21.43
C ILE A 82 24.26 12.01 20.80
N TRP A 83 25.46 11.43 20.89
CA TRP A 83 25.77 10.12 20.34
C TRP A 83 25.12 8.99 21.14
N GLU A 84 25.10 9.10 22.48
CA GLU A 84 24.39 8.15 23.33
C GLU A 84 22.89 8.14 23.04
N VAL A 85 22.29 9.32 22.87
CA VAL A 85 20.88 9.47 22.50
C VAL A 85 20.62 8.89 21.11
N LEU A 86 21.49 9.16 20.12
CA LEU A 86 21.38 8.59 18.78
C LEU A 86 21.48 7.06 18.79
N GLY A 87 22.41 6.49 19.55
CA GLY A 87 22.53 5.04 19.72
C GLY A 87 21.25 4.43 20.28
N LYS A 88 20.73 4.97 21.38
CA LYS A 88 19.46 4.52 21.98
C LYS A 88 18.27 4.66 21.03
N ILE A 89 18.25 5.69 20.17
CA ILE A 89 17.22 5.86 19.15
C ILE A 89 17.34 4.77 18.08
N LEU A 90 18.55 4.46 17.61
CA LEU A 90 18.77 3.40 16.62
C LEU A 90 18.37 2.02 17.18
N ASP A 91 18.79 1.69 18.40
CA ASP A 91 18.41 0.42 19.04
C ASP A 91 16.88 0.29 19.18
N LYS A 92 16.21 1.38 19.58
CA LYS A 92 14.74 1.42 19.64
C LYS A 92 14.08 1.29 18.26
N LEU A 93 14.68 1.86 17.22
CA LEU A 93 14.17 1.74 15.85
C LEU A 93 14.27 0.30 15.35
N GLU A 94 15.36 -0.41 15.65
CA GLU A 94 15.51 -1.83 15.32
C GLU A 94 14.46 -2.70 16.03
N VAL A 95 14.20 -2.43 17.32
CA VAL A 95 13.12 -3.11 18.06
C VAL A 95 11.76 -2.83 17.43
N ILE A 96 11.45 -1.57 17.11
CA ILE A 96 10.20 -1.19 16.45
C ILE A 96 10.04 -1.87 15.08
N GLU A 97 11.13 -1.98 14.30
CA GLU A 97 11.09 -2.66 13.01
C GLU A 97 10.77 -4.16 13.16
N SER A 98 11.37 -4.82 14.15
CA SER A 98 11.06 -6.21 14.52
C SER A 98 9.60 -6.38 14.94
N ASP A 99 9.10 -5.53 15.83
CA ASP A 99 7.72 -5.57 16.30
C ASP A 99 6.71 -5.35 15.15
N ILE A 100 6.99 -4.41 14.25
CA ILE A 100 6.17 -4.17 13.06
C ILE A 100 6.15 -5.40 12.14
N ARG A 101 7.25 -6.13 12.04
CA ARG A 101 7.31 -7.36 11.23
C ARG A 101 6.45 -8.46 11.86
N ILE A 102 6.57 -8.67 13.17
CA ILE A 102 5.74 -9.64 13.91
C ILE A 102 4.26 -9.29 13.76
N LEU A 103 3.90 -8.02 13.96
CA LEU A 103 2.52 -7.56 13.78
C LEU A 103 1.97 -7.80 12.37
N LYS A 104 2.81 -7.70 11.33
CA LYS A 104 2.39 -8.03 9.95
C LYS A 104 2.12 -9.52 9.78
N GLU A 105 2.92 -10.38 10.41
CA GLU A 105 2.73 -11.83 10.41
C GLU A 105 1.42 -12.18 11.15
N ASP A 106 1.21 -11.65 12.36
CA ASP A 106 -0.03 -11.85 13.14
C ASP A 106 -1.28 -11.39 12.39
N VAL A 107 -1.23 -10.21 11.74
CA VAL A 107 -2.36 -9.70 10.93
C VAL A 107 -2.61 -10.56 9.69
N THR A 108 -1.60 -11.28 9.20
CA THR A 108 -1.77 -12.21 8.08
C THR A 108 -2.51 -13.46 8.55
N VAL A 109 -2.07 -14.06 9.66
CA VAL A 109 -2.76 -15.21 10.29
C VAL A 109 -4.20 -14.86 10.62
N LEU A 110 -4.44 -13.70 11.25
CA LEU A 110 -5.80 -13.26 11.59
C LEU A 110 -6.71 -13.12 10.36
N LYS A 111 -6.16 -12.72 9.21
CA LYS A 111 -6.95 -12.65 7.96
C LYS A 111 -7.33 -14.02 7.43
N GLU A 112 -6.46 -15.01 7.60
CA GLU A 112 -6.71 -16.40 7.22
C GLU A 112 -7.77 -17.01 8.14
N ASP A 113 -7.63 -16.85 9.46
CA ASP A 113 -8.62 -17.32 10.43
C ASP A 113 -10.01 -16.70 10.17
N VAL A 114 -10.07 -15.41 9.88
CA VAL A 114 -11.33 -14.72 9.54
C VAL A 114 -11.90 -15.21 8.20
N ALA A 115 -11.08 -15.67 7.26
CA ALA A 115 -11.56 -16.26 6.02
C ALA A 115 -12.20 -17.63 6.28
N VAL A 116 -11.54 -18.49 7.07
CA VAL A 116 -12.08 -19.79 7.49
C VAL A 116 -13.39 -19.62 8.26
N LEU A 117 -13.44 -18.71 9.23
CA LEU A 117 -14.68 -18.43 9.98
C LEU A 117 -15.83 -17.98 9.08
N LYS A 118 -15.56 -17.27 7.98
CA LYS A 118 -16.60 -16.88 7.03
C LYS A 118 -17.14 -18.07 6.25
N GLU A 119 -16.29 -19.01 5.89
CA GLU A 119 -16.68 -20.26 5.22
C GLU A 119 -17.52 -21.13 6.15
N ASP A 120 -17.06 -21.34 7.39
CA ASP A 120 -17.80 -22.10 8.40
C ASP A 120 -19.19 -21.50 8.66
N VAL A 121 -19.29 -20.17 8.77
CA VAL A 121 -20.58 -19.49 8.93
C VAL A 121 -21.48 -19.62 7.69
N ALA A 122 -20.91 -19.72 6.49
CA ALA A 122 -21.69 -19.96 5.28
C ALA A 122 -22.28 -21.37 5.28
N VAL A 123 -21.47 -22.38 5.60
CA VAL A 123 -21.93 -23.78 5.73
C VAL A 123 -23.01 -23.91 6.81
N LEU A 124 -22.81 -23.31 7.99
CA LEU A 124 -23.81 -23.32 9.05
C LEU A 124 -25.14 -22.70 8.62
N LYS A 125 -25.12 -21.67 7.77
CA LYS A 125 -26.36 -21.06 7.23
C LYS A 125 -27.10 -22.01 6.29
N GLU A 126 -26.37 -22.79 5.48
CA GLU A 126 -26.94 -23.80 4.59
C GLU A 126 -27.56 -24.95 5.40
N ASP A 127 -26.84 -25.49 6.38
CA ASP A 127 -27.33 -26.55 7.26
C ASP A 127 -28.60 -26.14 8.01
N VAL A 128 -28.63 -24.91 8.55
CA VAL A 128 -29.83 -24.37 9.20
C VAL A 128 -31.00 -24.19 8.22
N ALA A 129 -30.74 -23.85 6.96
CA ALA A 129 -31.78 -23.75 5.94
C ALA A 129 -32.37 -25.13 5.62
N VAL A 130 -31.53 -26.16 5.47
CA VAL A 130 -31.97 -27.55 5.27
C VAL A 130 -32.78 -28.04 6.46
N LEU A 131 -32.29 -27.83 7.70
CA LEU A 131 -33.02 -28.20 8.92
C LEU A 131 -34.40 -27.53 9.01
N LYS A 132 -34.52 -26.26 8.61
CA LYS A 132 -35.81 -25.55 8.57
C LYS A 132 -36.75 -26.17 7.54
N GLU A 133 -36.24 -26.58 6.38
CA GLU A 133 -37.03 -27.25 5.34
C GLU A 133 -37.53 -28.61 5.82
N ASP A 134 -36.64 -29.44 6.38
CA ASP A 134 -36.98 -30.77 6.87
C ASP A 134 -37.95 -30.72 8.03
N MET A 135 -37.77 -29.79 8.98
CA MET A 135 -38.75 -29.59 10.05
C MET A 135 -40.12 -29.15 9.50
N SER A 136 -40.14 -28.36 8.42
CA SER A 136 -41.38 -27.98 7.75
C SER A 136 -42.04 -29.15 7.01
N LYS A 137 -41.27 -30.12 6.52
CA LYS A 137 -41.79 -31.37 5.94
C LYS A 137 -42.38 -32.27 7.02
N ILE A 138 -41.66 -32.47 8.14
CA ILE A 138 -42.11 -33.27 9.29
C ILE A 138 -43.43 -32.72 9.84
N LYS A 139 -43.54 -31.40 10.06
CA LYS A 139 -44.77 -30.76 10.51
C LYS A 139 -45.97 -30.93 9.57
N ARG A 140 -45.71 -31.19 8.28
CA ARG A 140 -46.75 -31.44 7.27
C ARG A 140 -47.05 -32.92 7.06
N CYS A 141 -46.35 -33.83 7.77
CA CYS A 141 -46.57 -35.27 7.64
C CYS A 141 -47.95 -35.65 8.23
N PRO A 142 -48.90 -36.15 7.42
CA PRO A 142 -50.26 -36.45 7.90
C PRO A 142 -50.30 -37.51 9.01
N THR A 143 -49.42 -38.51 8.93
CA THR A 143 -49.34 -39.59 9.92
C THR A 143 -48.92 -39.07 11.30
N ILE A 144 -47.87 -38.25 11.35
CA ILE A 144 -47.36 -37.65 12.59
C ILE A 144 -48.41 -36.71 13.20
N THR A 145 -49.03 -35.86 12.38
CA THR A 145 -50.10 -34.96 12.83
C THR A 145 -51.28 -35.74 13.43
N ARG A 146 -51.64 -36.88 12.83
CA ARG A 146 -52.72 -37.75 13.33
C ARG A 146 -52.38 -38.43 14.65
N GLU A 147 -51.16 -38.94 14.79
CA GLU A 147 -50.71 -39.61 16.02
C GLU A 147 -50.59 -38.64 17.20
N LEU A 148 -50.07 -37.43 16.96
CA LEU A 148 -50.00 -36.39 17.99
C LEU A 148 -51.39 -35.92 18.45
N ALA A 149 -52.37 -35.89 17.55
CA ALA A 149 -53.75 -35.56 17.89
C ALA A 149 -54.46 -36.64 18.73
N GLN A 150 -53.89 -37.85 18.83
CA GLN A 150 -54.42 -38.97 19.64
C GLN A 150 -53.73 -39.10 21.01
N LEU A 151 -52.66 -38.32 21.25
CA LEU A 151 -51.90 -38.32 22.50
C LEU A 151 -52.36 -37.25 23.51
N ASN A 152 -53.21 -36.31 23.08
CA ASN A 152 -53.86 -35.30 23.91
C ASN A 152 -55.35 -35.64 24.08
#